data_AF-A0A9W7DW91-F1
#
_entry.id   AF-A0A9W7DW91-F1
#
_cell.length_a   1.000
_cell.length_b   1.000
_cell.length_c   1.000
_cell.angle_alpha   90.00
_cell.angle_beta   90.00
_cell.angle_gamma   90.00
#
_symmetry.space_group_name_H-M   'P 1'
#
loop_
_entity.id
_entity.type
_entity.pdbx_description
1 polymer ?
#
loop_
_entity_poly.entity_id
_entity_poly.type
_entity_poly.pdbx_seq_one_letter_code
_entity_poly.pdbx_strand_id
1 'polypeptide(L)'
;MIKLSSEVFDAFVFKGLEKFEGESVWEGFILILEYLKEVKKGVIYVGREEIEEEIETEQSIMILTREETTSIRGRDLTLVILNRLKGLAKNFLKVVEKDRGEWRKGFKGKAKEYDIVFKIDEKCVQKGYSSFNEINPKENTGIMPLFKSSQKYKNLSLQMPNDFSPITSLIQNLQSLYSHIFLTFYNPLTPEIIGLIFLPSVKSGIFDARYSKFMEQKEGGKCGINVDQVLEEVKEVGKGIVVSSRVYMK
;
A
#
# COMPACT_ATOMS: atom_id res chain seq x y z
N MET A 1 -2.15 3.14 -0.84
CA MET A 1 -1.17 3.23 0.25
C MET A 1 -0.78 1.82 0.61
N ILE A 2 0.41 1.43 0.16
CA ILE A 2 1.11 0.30 0.75
C ILE A 2 1.44 0.78 2.15
N LYS A 3 0.72 0.28 3.17
CA LYS A 3 1.09 0.59 4.55
C LYS A 3 2.27 -0.31 4.87
N LEU A 4 3.46 0.20 4.60
CA LEU A 4 4.67 -0.37 5.16
C LEU A 4 4.59 -0.22 6.67
N SER A 5 5.14 -1.19 7.38
CA SER A 5 5.47 -0.97 8.77
C SER A 5 6.44 0.20 8.90
N SER A 6 6.35 0.94 10.02
CA SER A 6 7.29 2.02 10.34
C SER A 6 8.73 1.52 10.21
N GLU A 7 9.01 0.32 10.71
CA GLU A 7 10.34 -0.29 10.70
C GLU A 7 10.84 -0.61 9.28
N VAL A 8 9.94 -0.99 8.35
CA VAL A 8 10.32 -1.22 6.94
C VAL A 8 10.61 0.11 6.25
N PHE A 9 9.78 1.11 6.52
CA PHE A 9 9.97 2.45 5.98
C PHE A 9 11.29 3.06 6.49
N ASP A 10 11.54 2.98 7.79
CA ASP A 10 12.72 3.50 8.46
C ASP A 10 14.00 2.83 7.93
N ALA A 11 13.95 1.53 7.59
CA ALA A 11 15.06 0.84 6.96
C ALA A 11 15.45 1.41 5.59
N PHE A 12 14.45 1.67 4.73
CA PHE A 12 14.66 2.29 3.43
C PHE A 12 15.15 3.73 3.55
N VAL A 13 14.63 4.47 4.52
CA VAL A 13 15.10 5.83 4.86
C VAL A 13 16.56 5.77 5.28
N PHE A 14 16.90 4.92 6.25
CA PHE A 14 18.25 4.80 6.78
C PHE A 14 19.27 4.42 5.70
N LYS A 15 18.97 3.39 4.89
CA LYS A 15 19.86 2.97 3.80
C LYS A 15 19.93 3.98 2.65
N GLY A 16 18.82 4.63 2.31
CA GLY A 16 18.81 5.69 1.31
C GLY A 16 19.64 6.91 1.73
N LEU A 17 19.74 7.18 3.04
CA LEU A 17 20.44 8.33 3.60
C LEU A 17 21.83 8.01 4.18
N GLU A 18 22.33 6.78 4.05
CA GLU A 18 23.59 6.31 4.65
C GLU A 18 24.81 7.15 4.24
N LYS A 19 24.73 7.83 3.08
CA LYS A 19 25.77 8.73 2.55
C LYS A 19 25.25 10.16 2.31
N PHE A 20 24.15 10.54 2.95
CA PHE A 20 23.53 11.83 2.73
C PHE A 20 24.22 12.92 3.54
N GLU A 21 24.94 13.80 2.84
CA GLU A 21 25.56 15.02 3.40
C GLU A 21 24.80 16.30 2.99
N GLY A 22 23.64 16.16 2.34
CA GLY A 22 22.92 17.29 1.73
C GLY A 22 22.12 18.14 2.74
N GLU A 23 21.74 19.34 2.29
CA GLU A 23 21.06 20.34 3.13
C GLU A 23 19.53 20.32 2.95
N SER A 24 19.00 19.54 2.00
CA SER A 24 17.58 19.54 1.65
C SER A 24 16.89 18.20 1.88
N VAL A 25 15.73 18.24 2.54
CA VAL A 25 14.80 17.09 2.67
C VAL A 25 14.45 16.47 1.30
N TRP A 26 14.40 17.30 0.26
CA TRP A 26 14.14 16.84 -1.11
C TRP A 26 15.25 15.92 -1.64
N GLU A 27 16.50 16.28 -1.40
CA GLU A 27 17.65 15.49 -1.88
C GLU A 27 17.70 14.15 -1.17
N GLY A 28 17.47 14.14 0.15
CA GLY A 28 17.34 12.91 0.92
C GLY A 28 16.20 12.03 0.40
N PHE A 29 15.05 12.61 0.08
CA PHE A 29 13.93 11.87 -0.52
C PHE A 29 14.28 11.25 -1.88
N ILE A 30 15.00 11.96 -2.75
CA ILE A 30 15.47 11.42 -4.04
C ILE A 30 16.43 10.25 -3.83
N LEU A 31 17.37 10.34 -2.88
CA LEU A 31 18.29 9.24 -2.58
C LEU A 31 17.58 7.98 -2.07
N ILE A 32 16.55 8.14 -1.24
CA ILE A 32 15.71 7.02 -0.80
C ILE A 32 15.03 6.34 -1.99
N LEU A 33 14.51 7.12 -2.96
CA LEU A 33 13.91 6.57 -4.18
C LEU A 33 14.94 5.89 -5.09
N GLU A 34 16.16 6.45 -5.20
CA GLU A 34 17.27 5.85 -5.93
C GLU A 34 17.69 4.51 -5.32
N TYR A 35 17.78 4.42 -4.00
CA TYR A 35 18.02 3.15 -3.31
C TYR A 35 16.88 2.15 -3.55
N LEU A 36 15.63 2.58 -3.36
CA LEU A 36 14.45 1.75 -3.61
C LEU A 36 14.38 1.22 -5.05
N LYS A 37 14.90 1.97 -6.03
CA LYS A 37 14.95 1.58 -7.45
C LYS A 37 15.81 0.33 -7.67
N GLU A 38 16.92 0.24 -6.94
CA GLU A 38 18.00 -0.73 -7.16
C GLU A 38 18.05 -1.85 -6.12
N VAL A 39 17.36 -1.69 -4.98
CA VAL A 39 17.40 -2.66 -3.87
C VAL A 39 17.15 -4.09 -4.37
N LYS A 40 18.07 -5.02 -4.10
CA LYS A 40 17.90 -6.43 -4.52
C LYS A 40 17.09 -7.20 -3.48
N LYS A 41 16.76 -8.46 -3.79
CA LYS A 41 16.28 -9.36 -2.75
C LYS A 41 17.38 -9.56 -1.71
N GLY A 42 17.02 -9.80 -0.47
CA GLY A 42 17.99 -10.07 0.60
C GLY A 42 17.65 -9.36 1.90
N VAL A 43 18.67 -9.18 2.75
CA VAL A 43 18.50 -8.61 4.08
C VAL A 43 18.93 -7.15 4.10
N ILE A 44 18.08 -6.29 4.64
CA ILE A 44 18.41 -4.90 4.95
C ILE A 44 18.67 -4.81 6.46
N TYR A 45 19.90 -4.48 6.82
CA TYR A 45 20.29 -4.21 8.19
C TYR A 45 20.17 -2.71 8.49
N VAL A 46 19.49 -2.36 9.58
CA VAL A 46 19.31 -0.98 10.04
C VAL A 46 20.14 -0.74 11.30
N GLY A 47 21.08 0.21 11.22
CA GLY A 47 21.87 0.67 12.35
C GLY A 47 23.12 -0.16 12.69
N ARG A 48 23.49 -1.20 11.95
CA ARG A 48 24.80 -1.87 12.14
C ARG A 48 25.80 -1.42 11.06
N GLU A 49 27.02 -1.12 11.47
CA GLU A 49 28.18 -1.13 10.58
C GLU A 49 28.42 -2.61 10.22
N GLU A 50 28.34 -2.93 8.94
CA GLU A 50 28.80 -4.17 8.30
C GLU A 50 28.44 -5.49 8.99
N ILE A 51 27.32 -6.08 8.56
CA ILE A 51 27.19 -7.55 8.54
C ILE A 51 26.85 -7.92 7.10
N GLU A 52 27.88 -8.27 6.33
CA GLU A 52 27.75 -8.91 5.02
C GLU A 52 27.55 -10.42 5.21
N GLU A 53 26.42 -10.82 5.77
CA GLU A 53 25.97 -12.19 5.61
C GLU A 53 24.92 -12.20 4.49
N GLU A 54 25.26 -12.83 3.36
CA GLU A 54 24.28 -13.21 2.35
C GLU A 54 23.38 -14.29 2.93
N ILE A 55 22.37 -13.87 3.69
CA ILE A 55 21.27 -14.75 4.04
C ILE A 55 20.45 -14.91 2.76
N GLU A 56 20.62 -16.05 2.08
CA GLU A 56 19.71 -16.49 1.03
C GLU A 56 18.33 -16.70 1.65
N THR A 57 17.43 -15.75 1.40
CA THR A 57 16.04 -15.84 1.84
C THR A 57 15.17 -16.15 0.63
N GLU A 58 14.24 -17.10 0.78
CA GLU A 58 13.13 -17.24 -0.17
C GLU A 58 12.21 -16.00 -0.16
N GLN A 59 12.29 -15.22 0.93
CA GLN A 59 11.61 -13.95 1.15
C GLN A 59 12.21 -12.82 0.30
N SER A 60 11.40 -11.81 0.00
CA SER A 60 11.81 -10.73 -0.92
C SER A 60 12.78 -9.75 -0.27
N ILE A 61 12.43 -9.19 0.89
CA ILE A 61 13.32 -8.37 1.71
C ILE A 61 13.03 -8.68 3.17
N MET A 62 14.09 -9.03 3.91
CA MET A 62 14.05 -9.17 5.36
C MET A 62 14.70 -7.94 5.99
N ILE A 63 14.14 -7.43 7.07
CA ILE A 63 14.66 -6.23 7.74
C ILE A 63 15.05 -6.59 9.15
N LEU A 64 16.32 -6.37 9.48
CA LEU A 64 16.89 -6.63 10.79
C LEU A 64 17.35 -5.30 11.40
N THR A 65 16.93 -5.03 12.62
CA THR A 65 17.33 -3.85 13.39
C THR A 65 18.42 -4.23 14.40
N ARG A 66 19.07 -3.24 15.04
CA ARG A 66 20.07 -3.50 16.10
C ARG A 66 19.57 -4.45 17.19
N GLU A 67 18.29 -4.36 17.53
CA GLU A 67 17.62 -5.08 18.61
C GLU A 67 17.14 -6.47 18.20
N GLU A 68 17.13 -6.80 16.90
CA GLU A 68 16.57 -8.04 16.37
C GLU A 68 17.64 -8.84 15.61
N THR A 69 18.06 -9.98 16.19
CA THR A 69 19.08 -10.88 15.63
C THR A 69 18.50 -12.06 14.84
N THR A 70 17.17 -12.22 14.80
CA THR A 70 16.50 -13.31 14.08
C THR A 70 15.24 -12.81 13.37
N SER A 71 14.94 -13.40 12.22
CA SER A 71 13.83 -13.04 11.33
C SER A 71 12.42 -13.29 11.87
N ILE A 72 12.30 -13.82 13.10
CA ILE A 72 11.03 -14.30 13.66
C ILE A 72 9.99 -13.18 13.79
N ARG A 73 10.43 -11.91 13.84
CA ARG A 73 9.57 -10.70 13.82
C ARG A 73 9.71 -9.86 12.55
N GLY A 74 10.58 -10.28 11.63
CA GLY A 74 10.85 -9.60 10.37
C GLY A 74 9.57 -9.46 9.57
N ARG A 75 9.18 -8.23 9.27
CA ARG A 75 7.97 -7.95 8.51
C ARG A 75 8.26 -8.17 7.03
N ASP A 76 7.77 -9.29 6.50
CA ASP A 76 7.99 -9.69 5.12
C ASP A 76 7.34 -8.73 4.14
N LEU A 77 8.18 -8.03 3.37
CA LEU A 77 7.72 -7.34 2.19
C LEU A 77 7.57 -8.36 1.07
N THR A 78 6.37 -8.61 0.54
CA THR A 78 6.21 -9.56 -0.59
C THR A 78 6.85 -9.03 -1.87
N LEU A 79 7.29 -9.93 -2.75
CA LEU A 79 8.01 -9.57 -3.97
C LEU A 79 7.15 -8.71 -4.90
N VAL A 80 5.84 -8.92 -4.87
CA VAL A 80 4.84 -8.12 -5.58
C VAL A 80 4.85 -6.67 -5.08
N ILE A 81 4.86 -6.47 -3.75
CA ILE A 81 4.91 -5.13 -3.14
C ILE A 81 6.26 -4.47 -3.45
N LEU A 82 7.37 -5.20 -3.32
CA LEU A 82 8.70 -4.70 -3.61
C LEU A 82 8.84 -4.22 -5.06
N ASN A 83 8.44 -5.06 -6.01
CA ASN A 83 8.52 -4.71 -7.44
C ASN A 83 7.62 -3.53 -7.76
N ARG A 84 6.49 -3.39 -7.07
CA ARG A 84 5.61 -2.22 -7.19
C ARG A 84 6.29 -0.95 -6.66
N LEU A 85 6.91 -1.01 -5.47
CA LEU A 85 7.66 0.13 -4.91
C LEU A 85 8.79 0.57 -5.84
N LYS A 86 9.56 -0.38 -6.38
CA LYS A 86 10.56 -0.12 -7.42
C LYS A 86 9.98 0.58 -8.64
N GLY A 87 8.86 0.08 -9.15
CA GLY A 87 8.19 0.67 -10.32
C GLY A 87 7.72 2.10 -10.05
N LEU A 88 7.15 2.35 -8.87
CA LEU A 88 6.74 3.68 -8.44
C LEU A 88 7.94 4.62 -8.30
N ALA A 89 9.03 4.18 -7.67
CA ALA A 89 10.27 4.95 -7.55
C ALA A 89 10.85 5.30 -8.93
N LYS A 90 10.96 4.33 -9.84
CA LYS A 90 11.40 4.54 -11.23
C LYS A 90 10.55 5.56 -11.96
N ASN A 91 9.23 5.46 -11.84
CA ASN A 91 8.31 6.39 -12.48
C ASN A 91 8.45 7.81 -11.90
N PHE A 92 8.59 7.92 -10.57
CA PHE A 92 8.75 9.21 -9.91
C PHE A 92 10.05 9.90 -10.33
N LEU A 93 11.18 9.20 -10.27
CA LEU A 93 12.48 9.72 -10.66
C LEU A 93 12.47 10.19 -12.12
N LYS A 94 11.91 9.41 -13.05
CA LYS A 94 11.73 9.82 -14.45
C LYS A 94 10.91 11.10 -14.63
N VAL A 95 9.88 11.30 -13.81
CA VAL A 95 9.08 12.55 -13.86
C VAL A 95 9.93 13.73 -13.39
N VAL A 96 10.67 13.56 -12.28
CA VAL A 96 11.52 14.61 -11.71
C VAL A 96 12.70 14.96 -12.62
N GLU A 97 13.35 13.96 -13.23
CA GLU A 97 14.42 14.15 -14.23
C GLU A 97 13.93 14.96 -15.44
N LYS A 98 12.68 14.72 -15.87
CA LYS A 98 12.10 15.42 -17.01
C LYS A 98 11.65 16.84 -16.65
N ASP A 99 10.95 16.99 -15.54
CA ASP A 99 10.49 18.28 -15.03
C ASP A 99 10.26 18.22 -13.52
N ARG A 100 11.17 18.83 -12.76
CA ARG A 100 11.10 18.92 -11.30
C ARG A 100 9.83 19.63 -10.83
N GLY A 101 9.24 20.54 -11.62
CA GLY A 101 7.98 21.22 -11.31
C GLY A 101 6.74 20.32 -11.36
N GLU A 102 6.82 19.18 -12.06
CA GLU A 102 5.71 18.25 -12.24
C GLU A 102 5.76 17.02 -11.32
N TRP A 103 6.58 17.05 -10.27
CA TRP A 103 6.76 15.94 -9.32
C TRP A 103 5.44 15.33 -8.80
N ARG A 104 4.38 16.14 -8.67
CA ARG A 104 3.04 15.69 -8.27
C ARG A 104 2.45 14.62 -9.20
N LYS A 105 2.84 14.62 -10.48
CA LYS A 105 2.45 13.57 -11.44
C LYS A 105 3.08 12.22 -11.09
N GLY A 106 4.24 12.21 -10.46
CA GLY A 106 4.91 10.99 -9.99
C GLY A 106 4.17 10.28 -8.86
N PHE A 107 3.35 10.99 -8.08
CA PHE A 107 2.52 10.42 -7.00
C PHE A 107 1.18 9.83 -7.48
N LYS A 108 0.82 10.01 -8.76
CA LYS A 108 -0.40 9.42 -9.33
C LYS A 108 -0.14 7.96 -9.70
N GLY A 109 -0.64 7.04 -8.89
CA GLY A 109 -0.64 5.62 -9.21
C GLY A 109 -1.37 5.34 -10.53
N LYS A 110 -0.81 4.48 -11.39
CA LYS A 110 -1.46 4.10 -12.65
C LYS A 110 -2.42 2.94 -12.42
N ALA A 111 -3.69 3.13 -12.75
CA ALA A 111 -4.73 2.10 -12.63
C ALA A 111 -4.37 0.80 -13.39
N LYS A 112 -3.59 0.89 -14.47
CA LYS A 112 -3.14 -0.25 -15.30
C LYS A 112 -2.14 -1.19 -14.61
N GLU A 113 -1.61 -0.82 -13.44
CA GLU A 113 -0.68 -1.64 -12.65
C GLU A 113 -1.41 -2.54 -11.63
N TYR A 114 -2.73 -2.55 -11.66
CA TYR A 114 -3.57 -3.46 -10.87
C TYR A 114 -4.24 -4.44 -11.82
N ASP A 115 -4.57 -5.64 -11.33
CA ASP A 115 -5.39 -6.58 -12.11
C ASP A 115 -6.85 -6.13 -12.14
N ILE A 116 -7.32 -5.56 -11.01
CA ILE A 116 -8.67 -5.02 -10.87
C ILE A 116 -8.61 -3.69 -10.12
N VAL A 117 -9.42 -2.73 -10.54
CA VAL A 117 -9.63 -1.45 -9.87
C VAL A 117 -11.11 -1.29 -9.56
N PHE A 118 -11.44 -1.01 -8.31
CA PHE A 118 -12.79 -0.68 -7.86
C PHE A 118 -12.91 0.80 -7.59
N LYS A 119 -13.98 1.41 -8.10
CA LYS A 119 -14.40 2.74 -7.71
C LYS A 119 -15.25 2.67 -6.45
N ILE A 120 -14.94 3.51 -5.48
CA ILE A 120 -15.71 3.63 -4.23
C ILE A 120 -16.66 4.84 -4.28
N ASP A 121 -17.72 4.79 -3.46
CA ASP A 121 -18.68 5.87 -3.30
C ASP A 121 -18.02 7.00 -2.50
N GLU A 122 -18.00 8.19 -3.09
CA GLU A 122 -17.48 9.41 -2.49
C GLU A 122 -18.17 9.75 -1.16
N LYS A 123 -19.43 9.33 -0.98
CA LYS A 123 -20.17 9.48 0.29
C LYS A 123 -19.60 8.64 1.43
N CYS A 124 -18.99 7.49 1.10
CA CYS A 124 -18.32 6.62 2.06
C CYS A 124 -16.91 7.10 2.39
N VAL A 125 -16.34 8.01 1.59
CA VAL A 125 -15.15 8.77 1.94
C VAL A 125 -15.57 9.84 2.95
N GLN A 126 -15.88 9.43 4.18
CA GLN A 126 -16.22 10.37 5.24
C GLN A 126 -15.10 11.40 5.40
N LYS A 127 -15.49 12.64 5.70
CA LYS A 127 -14.66 13.79 6.03
C LYS A 127 -13.80 13.59 7.30
N GLY A 128 -13.35 12.37 7.63
CA GLY A 128 -12.35 12.12 8.69
C GLY A 128 -10.98 12.73 8.38
N TYR A 129 -10.79 13.24 7.16
CA TYR A 129 -9.71 14.16 6.82
C TYR A 129 -9.99 15.63 7.22
N SER A 130 -11.10 15.97 7.87
CA SER A 130 -11.30 17.35 8.36
C SER A 130 -10.35 17.72 9.50
N SER A 131 -9.76 16.74 10.19
CA SER A 131 -8.66 16.96 11.15
C SER A 131 -7.27 17.01 10.48
N PHE A 132 -7.14 16.56 9.23
CA PHE A 132 -5.94 16.76 8.41
C PHE A 132 -6.06 17.97 7.45
N ASN A 133 -7.27 18.48 7.22
CA ASN A 133 -7.54 19.73 6.50
C ASN A 133 -7.19 20.98 7.32
N GLU A 134 -6.64 20.84 8.53
CA GLU A 134 -5.87 21.94 9.14
C GLU A 134 -4.58 22.21 8.36
N ILE A 135 -4.16 21.31 7.46
CA ILE A 135 -3.21 21.62 6.38
C ILE A 135 -4.03 22.08 5.17
N ASN A 136 -4.66 23.23 5.31
CA ASN A 136 -5.38 23.89 4.24
C ASN A 136 -4.32 24.42 3.23
N PRO A 137 -4.21 23.89 1.98
CA PRO A 137 -3.17 24.36 1.04
C PRO A 137 -3.47 25.76 0.49
N LYS A 138 -4.59 26.38 0.89
CA LYS A 138 -5.11 27.64 0.34
C LYS A 138 -5.47 28.72 1.35
N GLU A 139 -5.42 28.46 2.65
CA GLU A 139 -5.72 29.49 3.65
C GLU A 139 -4.64 29.52 4.74
N ASN A 140 -3.72 30.47 4.58
CA ASN A 140 -2.80 30.89 5.62
C ASN A 140 -3.56 31.79 6.61
N THR A 141 -4.55 31.25 7.32
CA THR A 141 -5.14 31.94 8.47
C THR A 141 -4.38 31.46 9.71
N GLY A 142 -3.48 32.30 10.22
CA GLY A 142 -2.63 32.05 11.39
C GLY A 142 -3.38 31.93 12.71
N ILE A 143 -4.42 31.10 12.75
CA ILE A 143 -5.20 30.79 13.94
C ILE A 143 -4.92 29.32 14.26
N MET A 144 -4.15 29.11 15.32
CA MET A 144 -3.89 27.80 15.89
C MET A 144 -5.22 27.19 16.33
N PRO A 145 -5.60 25.99 15.86
CA PRO A 145 -6.85 25.36 16.27
C PRO A 145 -6.75 24.97 17.75
N LEU A 146 -7.53 25.64 18.58
CA LEU A 146 -7.65 25.33 20.00
C LEU A 146 -8.42 24.01 20.15
N PHE A 147 -7.70 22.94 20.51
CA PHE A 147 -8.23 21.63 20.95
C PHE A 147 -8.99 21.73 22.29
N LYS A 148 -10.02 22.57 22.37
CA LYS A 148 -10.88 22.68 23.55
C LYS A 148 -12.33 22.82 23.12
N SER A 149 -12.99 21.71 22.80
CA SER A 149 -14.41 21.43 23.13
C SER A 149 -15.00 20.26 22.32
N SER A 150 -14.63 19.03 22.64
CA SER A 150 -15.36 17.85 22.14
C SER A 150 -15.68 16.82 23.24
N GLN A 151 -15.96 17.31 24.45
CA GLN A 151 -16.65 16.52 25.49
C GLN A 151 -18.10 17.03 25.66
N LYS A 152 -18.97 16.59 24.75
CA LYS A 152 -20.42 16.48 25.00
C LYS A 152 -20.85 15.05 24.69
N TYR A 153 -20.34 14.11 25.48
CA TYR A 153 -20.78 12.72 25.45
C TYR A 153 -22.07 12.57 26.26
N LYS A 154 -23.20 12.90 25.63
CA LYS A 154 -24.53 12.48 26.08
C LYS A 154 -25.06 11.52 25.01
N ASN A 155 -25.17 10.23 25.36
CA ASN A 155 -25.62 9.07 24.55
C ASN A 155 -24.50 8.27 23.87
N LEU A 156 -23.89 7.37 24.66
CA LEU A 156 -22.84 6.43 24.27
C LEU A 156 -23.33 5.20 23.47
N SER A 157 -24.62 5.05 23.22
CA SER A 157 -25.15 3.80 22.63
C SER A 157 -24.99 3.66 21.12
N LEU A 158 -24.55 4.70 20.40
CA LEU A 158 -24.47 4.70 18.93
C LEU A 158 -23.46 5.72 18.36
N GLN A 159 -22.45 6.10 19.12
CA GLN A 159 -21.37 6.94 18.58
C GLN A 159 -20.33 6.02 17.95
N MET A 160 -20.32 5.94 16.61
CA MET A 160 -19.17 5.39 15.91
C MET A 160 -17.92 6.17 16.36
N PRO A 161 -16.76 5.51 16.54
CA PRO A 161 -15.52 6.20 16.83
C PRO A 161 -15.33 7.33 15.83
N ASN A 162 -14.93 8.53 16.29
CA ASN A 162 -14.72 9.70 15.41
C ASN A 162 -13.71 9.44 14.27
N ASP A 163 -12.91 8.36 14.39
CA ASP A 163 -11.89 7.94 13.41
C ASP A 163 -12.29 6.71 12.58
N PHE A 164 -13.55 6.27 12.65
CA PHE A 164 -13.99 5.10 11.88
C PHE A 164 -14.06 5.42 10.38
N SER A 165 -13.25 4.73 9.59
CA SER A 165 -13.34 4.76 8.12
C SER A 165 -13.93 3.45 7.61
N PRO A 166 -15.14 3.46 7.01
CA PRO A 166 -15.74 2.25 6.43
C PRO A 166 -14.88 1.67 5.31
N ILE A 167 -14.14 2.52 4.60
CA ILE A 167 -13.20 2.07 3.55
C ILE A 167 -12.01 1.35 4.19
N THR A 168 -11.41 1.90 5.24
CA THR A 168 -10.30 1.22 5.93
C THR A 168 -10.74 -0.14 6.47
N SER A 169 -11.94 -0.22 7.05
CA SER A 169 -12.53 -1.49 7.52
C SER A 169 -12.75 -2.48 6.36
N LEU A 170 -13.27 -2.02 5.22
CA LEU A 170 -13.41 -2.85 4.02
C LEU A 170 -12.05 -3.41 3.56
N ILE A 171 -11.01 -2.58 3.51
CA ILE A 171 -9.67 -3.02 3.10
C ILE A 171 -9.10 -4.06 4.07
N GLN A 172 -9.25 -3.85 5.37
CA GLN A 172 -8.82 -4.80 6.39
C GLN A 172 -9.57 -6.13 6.27
N ASN A 173 -10.88 -6.09 6.03
CA ASN A 173 -11.70 -7.29 5.83
C ASN A 173 -11.27 -8.06 4.58
N LEU A 174 -11.07 -7.36 3.45
CA LEU A 174 -10.58 -7.98 2.21
C LEU A 174 -9.19 -8.60 2.39
N GLN A 175 -8.28 -7.93 3.08
CA GLN A 175 -6.95 -8.48 3.38
C GLN A 175 -7.04 -9.69 4.32
N SER A 176 -7.88 -9.64 5.34
CA SER A 176 -8.05 -10.76 6.28
C SER A 176 -8.62 -12.00 5.59
N LEU A 177 -9.63 -11.83 4.73
CA LEU A 177 -10.32 -12.94 4.08
C LEU A 177 -9.53 -13.49 2.89
N TYR A 178 -8.88 -12.61 2.11
CA TYR A 178 -8.39 -12.94 0.77
C TYR A 178 -6.89 -12.66 0.54
N SER A 179 -6.10 -12.41 1.59
CA SER A 179 -4.65 -12.21 1.51
C SER A 179 -3.89 -13.35 0.81
N HIS A 180 -4.44 -14.57 0.84
CA HIS A 180 -3.87 -15.74 0.18
C HIS A 180 -4.22 -15.82 -1.33
N ILE A 181 -5.05 -14.90 -1.84
CA ILE A 181 -5.49 -14.83 -3.23
C ILE A 181 -4.95 -13.58 -3.90
N PHE A 182 -5.13 -12.42 -3.25
CA PHE A 182 -4.77 -11.12 -3.80
C PHE A 182 -4.33 -10.14 -2.72
N LEU A 183 -3.54 -9.16 -3.16
CA LEU A 183 -3.16 -7.99 -2.37
C LEU A 183 -4.10 -6.83 -2.68
N THR A 184 -4.57 -6.18 -1.63
CA THR A 184 -5.47 -5.01 -1.74
C THR A 184 -4.70 -3.73 -1.42
N PHE A 185 -4.86 -2.71 -2.26
CA PHE A 185 -4.23 -1.40 -2.11
C PHE A 185 -5.29 -0.30 -2.15
N TYR A 186 -5.25 0.62 -1.18
CA TYR A 186 -6.15 1.77 -1.12
C TYR A 186 -5.39 3.05 -0.84
N ASN A 187 -5.54 4.09 -1.66
CA ASN A 187 -4.92 5.38 -1.44
C ASN A 187 -5.93 6.36 -0.83
N PRO A 188 -5.84 6.71 0.45
CA PRO A 188 -6.81 7.61 1.08
C PRO A 188 -6.69 9.05 0.57
N LEU A 189 -5.57 9.41 -0.08
CA LEU A 189 -5.36 10.73 -0.69
C LEU A 189 -6.06 10.88 -2.05
N THR A 190 -6.57 9.79 -2.63
CA THR A 190 -7.34 9.82 -3.87
C THR A 190 -8.65 9.06 -3.64
N PRO A 191 -9.80 9.73 -3.63
CA PRO A 191 -11.07 9.18 -3.12
C PRO A 191 -11.68 8.04 -3.97
N GLU A 192 -10.96 7.48 -4.92
CA GLU A 192 -11.60 6.84 -6.08
C GLU A 192 -11.25 5.37 -6.28
N ILE A 193 -10.20 4.82 -5.67
CA ILE A 193 -9.66 3.53 -6.15
C ILE A 193 -9.21 2.59 -5.03
N ILE A 194 -9.79 1.39 -5.02
CA ILE A 194 -9.21 0.18 -4.43
C ILE A 194 -8.61 -0.63 -5.59
N GLY A 195 -7.31 -0.89 -5.54
CA GLY A 195 -6.63 -1.73 -6.51
C GLY A 195 -6.34 -3.12 -5.95
N LEU A 196 -6.57 -4.16 -6.74
CA LEU A 196 -6.23 -5.55 -6.42
C LEU A 196 -5.13 -6.07 -7.34
N ILE A 197 -4.25 -6.91 -6.80
CA ILE A 197 -3.27 -7.70 -7.57
C ILE A 197 -3.35 -9.15 -7.11
N PHE A 198 -3.60 -10.08 -8.01
CA PHE A 198 -3.56 -11.51 -7.70
C PHE A 198 -2.12 -11.96 -7.42
N LEU A 199 -1.97 -12.85 -6.45
CA LEU A 199 -0.67 -13.44 -6.16
C LEU A 199 -0.17 -14.28 -7.37
N PRO A 200 1.15 -14.35 -7.60
CA PRO A 200 1.71 -15.17 -8.68
C PRO A 200 1.29 -16.64 -8.61
N SER A 201 1.15 -17.18 -7.40
CA SER A 201 0.67 -18.56 -7.17
C SER A 201 -0.77 -18.78 -7.63
N VAL A 202 -1.61 -17.75 -7.57
CA VAL A 202 -3.00 -17.81 -8.09
C VAL A 202 -3.00 -17.67 -9.61
N LYS A 203 -2.11 -16.85 -10.16
CA LYS A 203 -1.98 -16.66 -11.62
C LYS A 203 -1.37 -17.87 -12.35
N SER A 204 -0.64 -18.75 -11.66
CA SER A 204 0.01 -19.90 -12.28
C SER A 204 -0.96 -20.98 -12.76
N GLY A 205 -2.22 -20.93 -12.31
CA GLY A 205 -3.26 -21.88 -12.72
C GLY A 205 -3.18 -23.24 -12.02
N ILE A 206 -2.40 -23.33 -10.94
CA ILE A 206 -2.35 -24.51 -10.07
C ILE A 206 -3.62 -24.52 -9.22
N PHE A 207 -4.31 -25.67 -9.19
CA PHE A 207 -5.47 -25.84 -8.33
C PHE A 207 -5.08 -25.78 -6.84
N ASP A 208 -5.84 -25.04 -6.05
CA ASP A 208 -5.68 -24.97 -4.60
C ASP A 208 -7.06 -24.97 -3.93
N ALA A 209 -7.25 -25.89 -2.99
CA ALA A 209 -8.53 -26.06 -2.32
C ALA A 209 -8.95 -24.82 -1.51
N ARG A 210 -7.99 -24.03 -1.00
CA ARG A 210 -8.23 -22.87 -0.13
C ARG A 210 -9.06 -21.77 -0.80
N TYR A 211 -8.91 -21.63 -2.11
CA TYR A 211 -9.62 -20.63 -2.91
C TYR A 211 -10.34 -21.25 -4.12
N SER A 212 -10.71 -22.53 -3.99
CA SER A 212 -11.45 -23.28 -5.01
C SER A 212 -12.75 -22.61 -5.45
N LYS A 213 -13.41 -21.85 -4.56
CA LYS A 213 -14.58 -21.01 -4.88
C LYS A 213 -14.33 -20.04 -6.04
N PHE A 214 -13.11 -19.55 -6.20
CA PHE A 214 -12.75 -18.57 -7.24
C PHE A 214 -11.99 -19.22 -8.39
N MET A 215 -11.93 -20.54 -8.47
CA MET A 215 -11.22 -21.24 -9.53
C MET A 215 -12.21 -21.72 -10.59
N GLU A 216 -11.89 -21.47 -11.85
CA GLU A 216 -12.58 -22.04 -13.00
C GLU A 216 -11.66 -22.97 -13.76
N GLN A 217 -12.23 -24.05 -14.30
CA GLN A 217 -11.51 -24.92 -15.21
C GLN A 217 -11.37 -24.20 -16.55
N LYS A 218 -10.13 -24.12 -17.03
CA LYS A 218 -9.78 -23.65 -18.37
C LYS A 218 -9.58 -24.85 -19.31
N GLU A 219 -9.59 -24.58 -20.61
CA GLU A 219 -9.33 -25.61 -21.61
C GLU A 219 -7.96 -26.30 -21.38
N GLY A 220 -7.90 -27.59 -21.72
CA GLY A 220 -6.67 -28.38 -21.56
C GLY A 220 -6.36 -28.81 -20.12
N GLY A 221 -7.38 -28.88 -19.24
CA GLY A 221 -7.22 -29.38 -17.87
C GLY A 221 -6.50 -28.41 -16.92
N LYS A 222 -6.27 -27.17 -17.36
CA LYS A 222 -5.69 -26.11 -16.54
C LYS A 222 -6.78 -25.50 -15.64
N CYS A 223 -6.38 -24.94 -14.50
CA CYS A 223 -7.26 -24.10 -13.71
C CYS A 223 -6.87 -22.62 -13.89
N GLY A 224 -7.81 -21.72 -13.68
CA GLY A 224 -7.57 -20.28 -13.68
C GLY A 224 -8.44 -19.59 -12.66
N ILE A 225 -8.12 -18.34 -12.34
CA ILE A 225 -8.97 -17.52 -11.47
C ILE A 225 -10.21 -17.06 -12.24
N ASN A 226 -11.39 -17.33 -11.66
CA ASN A 226 -12.66 -16.77 -12.09
C ASN A 226 -12.75 -15.33 -11.58
N VAL A 227 -12.37 -14.38 -12.43
CA VAL A 227 -12.36 -12.96 -12.10
C VAL A 227 -13.77 -12.45 -11.78
N ASP A 228 -14.80 -12.95 -12.44
CA ASP A 228 -16.18 -12.49 -12.25
C ASP A 228 -16.67 -12.85 -10.84
N GLN A 229 -16.38 -14.06 -10.34
CA GLN A 229 -16.69 -14.44 -8.96
C GLN A 229 -15.93 -13.59 -7.93
N VAL A 230 -14.68 -13.21 -8.21
CA VAL A 230 -13.92 -12.29 -7.34
C VAL A 230 -14.56 -10.90 -7.35
N LEU A 231 -15.00 -10.41 -8.51
CA LEU A 231 -15.68 -9.13 -8.63
C LEU A 231 -17.00 -9.12 -7.85
N GLU A 232 -17.80 -10.17 -7.96
CA GLU A 232 -19.07 -10.32 -7.23
C GLU A 232 -18.83 -10.35 -5.73
N GLU A 233 -17.87 -11.15 -5.26
CA GLU A 233 -17.54 -11.25 -3.85
C GLU A 233 -17.11 -9.90 -3.27
N VAL A 234 -16.20 -9.20 -3.94
CA VAL A 234 -15.72 -7.88 -3.47
C VAL A 234 -16.85 -6.85 -3.48
N LYS A 235 -17.77 -6.92 -4.44
CA LYS A 235 -18.96 -6.04 -4.47
C LYS A 235 -19.92 -6.36 -3.32
N GLU A 236 -20.09 -7.63 -2.95
CA GLU A 236 -20.97 -8.01 -1.84
C GLU A 236 -20.36 -7.62 -0.49
N VAL A 237 -19.06 -7.91 -0.27
CA VAL A 237 -18.34 -7.46 0.94
C VAL A 237 -18.30 -5.93 1.02
N GLY A 238 -18.14 -5.26 -0.12
CA GLY A 238 -18.12 -3.81 -0.26
C GLY A 238 -19.47 -3.19 -0.56
N LYS A 239 -20.59 -3.86 -0.27
CA LYS A 239 -21.93 -3.39 -0.63
C LYS A 239 -22.21 -2.00 -0.05
N GLY A 240 -22.64 -1.09 -0.91
CA GLY A 240 -22.87 0.31 -0.55
C GLY A 240 -21.60 1.18 -0.50
N ILE A 241 -20.41 0.59 -0.63
CA ILE A 241 -19.13 1.30 -0.75
C ILE A 241 -18.58 1.20 -2.17
N VAL A 242 -18.64 0.02 -2.80
CA VAL A 242 -18.13 -0.22 -4.15
C VAL A 242 -19.19 0.18 -5.19
N VAL A 243 -18.86 1.13 -6.05
CA VAL A 243 -19.75 1.68 -7.09
C VAL A 243 -19.55 0.98 -8.44
N SER A 244 -18.29 0.75 -8.82
CA SER A 244 -17.98 0.11 -10.10
C SER A 244 -16.62 -0.58 -10.06
N SER A 245 -16.33 -1.37 -11.08
CA SER A 245 -15.07 -2.11 -11.20
C SER A 245 -14.55 -2.06 -12.63
N ARG A 246 -13.22 -2.11 -12.80
CA ARG A 246 -12.53 -2.23 -14.07
C ARG A 246 -11.43 -3.28 -13.97
N VAL A 247 -11.42 -4.20 -14.92
CA VAL A 247 -10.42 -5.26 -15.04
C VAL A 247 -9.35 -4.84 -16.03
N TYR A 248 -8.09 -5.06 -15.67
CA TYR A 248 -6.90 -4.78 -16.47
C TYR A 248 -6.04 -6.03 -16.71
N MET A 249 -6.44 -7.16 -16.13
CA MET A 249 -5.78 -8.45 -16.30
C MET A 249 -5.75 -8.81 -17.79
N LYS A 250 -4.56 -9.20 -18.28
CA LYS A 250 -4.32 -9.65 -19.65
C LYS A 250 -4.45 -11.16 -19.74
#